data_AF-D1P068-F1
#
_entry.id   AF-D1P068-F1
#
_cell.length_a   1.000
_cell.length_b   1.000
_cell.length_c   1.000
_cell.angle_alpha   90.00
_cell.angle_beta   90.00
_cell.angle_gamma   90.00
#
_symmetry.space_group_name_H-M   'P 1'
#
loop_
_entity.id
_entity.type
_entity.pdbx_description
1 polymer ?
#
loop_
_entity_poly.entity_id
_entity_poly.type
_entity_poly.pdbx_seq_one_letter_code
_entity_poly.pdbx_strand_id
1 'polypeptide(L)' 'MTREQIKEMLDAYLKAEMEILQGKNVTFNGQSMTMENLSEIRKGREQWEARYMATSASRRHSPGYKVARFS' A
#
# COMPACT_ATOMS: atom_id res chain seq x y z
N MET A 1 7.87 -8.34 1.37
CA MET A 1 6.52 -7.96 1.83
C MET A 1 5.52 -8.71 0.95
N THR A 2 4.66 -9.53 1.54
CA THR A 2 3.66 -10.30 0.78
C THR A 2 2.43 -9.44 0.49
N ARG A 3 1.62 -9.86 -0.50
CA ARG A 3 0.39 -9.15 -0.89
C ARG A 3 -0.58 -8.97 0.29
N GLU A 4 -0.62 -9.95 1.18
CA GLU A 4 -1.47 -9.93 2.39
C GLU A 4 -1.02 -8.87 3.38
N GLN A 5 0.29 -8.76 3.64
CA GLN A 5 0.85 -7.72 4.52
C GLN A 5 0.54 -6.31 4.02
N ILE A 6 0.55 -6.09 2.69
CA ILE A 6 0.20 -4.79 2.11
C ILE A 6 -1.30 -4.50 2.30
N LYS A 7 -2.15 -5.53 2.17
CA LYS A 7 -3.60 -5.39 2.39
C LYS A 7 -3.94 -5.11 3.86
N GLU A 8 -3.29 -5.80 4.80
CA GLU A 8 -3.45 -5.52 6.23
C GLU A 8 -3.03 -4.09 6.58
N MET A 9 -1.92 -3.62 6.00
CA MET A 9 -1.49 -2.23 6.18
C MET A 9 -2.52 -1.25 5.63
N LEU A 10 -3.06 -1.50 4.43
CA LEU A 10 -4.08 -0.64 3.82
C LEU A 10 -5.35 -0.56 4.68
N ASP A 11 -5.79 -1.70 5.23
CA ASP A 11 -6.95 -1.77 6.11
C ASP A 11 -6.75 -0.98 7.41
N ALA A 12 -5.54 -1.09 8.00
CA ALA A 12 -5.17 -0.30 9.17
C ALA A 12 -5.18 1.22 8.90
N TYR A 13 -4.70 1.65 7.72
CA TYR A 13 -4.80 3.06 7.30
C TYR A 13 -6.25 3.52 7.10
N LEU A 14 -7.11 2.67 6.54
CA LEU A 14 -8.53 2.96 6.34
C LEU A 14 -9.27 3.12 7.66
N LYS A 15 -8.99 2.22 8.61
CA LYS A 15 -9.54 2.29 9.96
C LYS A 15 -9.06 3.55 10.70
N ALA A 16 -7.77 3.88 10.56
CA ALA A 16 -7.23 5.11 11.12
C ALA A 16 -7.90 6.36 10.55
N GLU A 17 -8.14 6.41 9.24
CA GLU A 17 -8.86 7.52 8.58
C GLU A 17 -10.28 7.66 9.15
N MET A 18 -10.99 6.54 9.36
CA MET A 18 -12.33 6.54 9.95
C MET A 18 -12.35 7.02 11.40
N GLU A 19 -11.40 6.57 12.23
CA GLU A 19 -11.30 6.99 13.63
C GLU A 19 -10.94 8.48 13.75
N ILE A 20 -10.04 8.99 12.90
CA ILE A 20 -9.70 10.42 12.84
C ILE A 20 -10.90 11.26 12.39
N LEU A 21 -11.66 10.80 11.39
CA LEU A 21 -12.90 11.47 10.97
C LEU A 21 -13.96 11.48 12.07
N GLN A 22 -13.95 10.51 12.98
CA GLN A 22 -14.79 10.48 14.18
C GLN A 22 -14.27 11.40 15.31
N GLY A 23 -13.14 12.10 15.10
CA GLY A 23 -12.53 12.97 16.11
C GLY A 23 -11.67 12.23 17.14
N LYS A 24 -11.31 10.96 16.90
CA LYS A 24 -10.40 10.20 17.75
C LYS A 24 -8.95 10.38 17.29
N ASN A 25 -8.02 10.39 18.24
CA ASN A 25 -6.60 10.31 17.95
C ASN A 25 -6.20 8.85 17.73
N VAL A 26 -5.49 8.60 16.63
CA VAL A 26 -5.03 7.26 16.26
C VAL A 26 -3.52 7.21 16.37
N THR A 27 -2.99 6.28 17.15
CA THR A 27 -1.55 6.05 17.24
C THR A 27 -1.13 5.09 16.13
N PHE A 28 -0.53 5.63 15.07
CA PHE A 28 -0.04 4.85 13.94
C PHE A 28 1.49 4.88 13.93
N ASN A 29 2.12 3.69 13.89
CA ASN A 29 3.58 3.55 13.91
C ASN A 29 4.28 4.26 15.09
N GLY A 30 3.61 4.30 16.26
CA GLY A 30 4.12 4.98 17.46
C GLY A 30 3.97 6.51 17.46
N GLN A 31 3.41 7.10 16.40
CA GLN A 31 3.10 8.52 16.31
C GLN A 31 1.59 8.74 16.42
N SER A 32 1.18 9.76 17.18
CA SER A 32 -0.22 10.16 17.27
C SER A 32 -0.61 10.93 16.01
N MET A 33 -1.48 10.35 15.20
CA MET A 33 -2.07 10.99 14.03
C MET A 33 -3.45 11.56 14.37
N THR A 34 -3.66 12.79 13.93
CA THR A 34 -4.87 13.60 14.16
C THR A 34 -5.44 14.08 12.81
N MET A 35 -6.55 14.83 12.81
CA MET A 35 -7.13 15.41 11.59
C MET A 35 -6.14 16.26 10.78
N GLU A 36 -5.17 16.90 11.42
CA GLU A 36 -4.14 17.69 10.75
C GLU A 36 -3.22 16.83 9.88
N ASN A 37 -3.11 15.54 10.20
CA ASN A 37 -2.28 14.57 9.50
C ASN A 37 -3.08 13.79 8.44
N LEU A 38 -4.37 14.08 8.25
CA LEU A 38 -5.23 13.35 7.31
C LEU A 38 -4.70 13.44 5.86
N SER A 39 -4.13 14.58 5.48
CA SER A 39 -3.45 14.75 4.19
C SER A 39 -2.21 13.87 4.05
N GLU A 40 -1.46 13.66 5.13
CA GLU A 40 -0.27 12.78 5.13
C GLU A 40 -0.65 11.30 5.09
N ILE A 41 -1.70 10.91 5.81
CA ILE A 41 -2.28 9.56 5.77
C ILE A 41 -2.72 9.20 4.35
N ARG A 42 -3.43 10.13 3.67
CA ARG A 42 -3.86 9.92 2.29
C ARG A 42 -2.68 9.77 1.33
N LYS A 43 -1.63 10.57 1.48
CA LYS A 43 -0.38 10.44 0.72
C LYS A 43 0.32 9.11 1.02
N GLY A 44 0.33 8.67 2.27
CA GLY A 44 0.87 7.37 2.68
C GLY A 44 0.14 6.23 1.99
N ARG A 45 -1.20 6.28 1.96
CA ARG A 45 -2.04 5.30 1.25
C ARG A 45 -1.72 5.23 -0.24
N GLU A 46 -1.62 6.36 -0.94
CA GLU A 46 -1.23 6.37 -2.37
C GLU A 46 0.15 5.74 -2.59
N GLN A 47 1.12 6.01 -1.71
CA GLN A 47 2.45 5.39 -1.80
C GLN A 47 2.38 3.87 -1.60
N TRP A 48 1.57 3.39 -0.67
CA TRP A 48 1.36 1.96 -0.45
C TRP A 48 0.63 1.30 -1.61
N GLU A 49 -0.36 1.98 -2.20
CA GLU A 49 -1.08 1.52 -3.38
C GLU A 49 -0.17 1.46 -4.62
N ALA A 50 0.69 2.45 -4.82
CA ALA A 50 1.72 2.44 -5.85
C ALA A 50 2.69 1.25 -5.68
N ARG A 51 3.12 0.96 -4.44
CA ARG A 51 3.97 -0.22 -4.12
C ARG A 51 3.23 -1.54 -4.35
N TYR A 52 1.94 -1.61 -4.03
CA TYR A 52 1.09 -2.76 -4.31
C TYR A 52 0.97 -3.01 -5.82
N MET A 53 0.69 -1.95 -6.59
CA MET A 53 0.66 -1.97 -8.05
C MET A 53 2.00 -2.44 -8.63
N ALA A 54 3.12 -1.89 -8.18
CA ALA A 54 4.47 -2.29 -8.62
C ALA A 54 4.76 -3.77 -8.31
N THR A 55 4.37 -4.26 -7.13
CA THR A 55 4.52 -5.68 -6.75
C THR A 55 3.64 -6.59 -7.61
N SER A 56 2.44 -6.14 -7.99
CA SER A 56 1.56 -6.87 -8.90
C SER A 56 2.08 -6.91 -10.34
N ALA A 57 2.70 -5.81 -10.81
CA ALA A 57 3.28 -5.68 -12.15
C ALA A 57 4.59 -6.47 -12.30
N SER A 58 5.38 -6.58 -11.23
CA SER A 58 6.62 -7.38 -11.20
C SER A 58 6.38 -8.86 -11.55
N ARG A 59 5.22 -9.41 -11.21
CA ARG A 59 4.85 -10.80 -11.56
C ARG A 59 4.53 -10.99 -13.06
N ARG A 60 4.45 -9.91 -13.84
CA ARG A 60 4.04 -9.96 -15.26
C ARG A 60 5.19 -9.86 -16.26
N HIS A 61 6.42 -9.76 -15.80
CA HIS A 61 7.60 -9.90 -16.66
C HIS A 61 8.18 -11.31 -16.52
N SER A 62 7.50 -12.29 -17.13
CA SER A 62 8.22 -13.43 -17.67
C SER A 62 8.72 -12.98 -19.05
N PRO A 63 10.02 -12.70 -19.24
CA PRO A 63 10.53 -12.56 -20.59
C PRO A 63 10.42 -13.97 -21.18
N GLY A 64 9.43 -14.16 -22.06
CA GLY A 64 9.32 -15.35 -22.88
C GLY A 64 10.60 -15.45 -23.71
N TYR A 65 11.59 -16.17 -23.19
CA TYR A 65 12.79 -16.52 -23.91
C TYR A 65 12.34 -17.33 -25.13
N LYS A 66 12.36 -16.69 -26.31
CA LYS A 66 12.17 -17.40 -27.57
C LYS A 66 13.44 -18.19 -27.83
N VAL A 67 13.38 -19.50 -27.63
CA VAL A 67 14.37 -20.41 -28.19
C VAL A 67 14.17 -20.46 -29.71
N ALA A 68 15.13 -19.95 -30.47
CA ALA A 68 15.16 -20.14 -31.91
C ALA A 68 15.51 -21.61 -32.20
N ARG A 69 14.67 -22.33 -32.94
CA ARG A 69 15.02 -23.63 -33.52
C ARG A 69 15.66 -23.38 -34.88
N PHE A 70 16.88 -23.86 -35.05
CA PHE A 70 17.52 -23.98 -36.35
C PHE A 70 17.11 -25.33 -36.96
N SER A 71 16.63 -25.29 -38.21
CA SER A 71 16.32 -26.45 -39.05
C SER A 71 17.49 -26.75 -39.98
#